data_AF-A0A395HSU9-F1
#
_entry.id   AF-A0A395HSU9-F1
#
_cell.length_a   1.000
_cell.length_b   1.000
_cell.length_c   1.000
_cell.angle_alpha   90.00
_cell.angle_beta   90.00
_cell.angle_gamma   90.00
#
_symmetry.space_group_name_H-M   'P 1'
#
loop_
_entity.id
_entity.type
_entity.pdbx_description
1 polymer ?
#
loop_
_entity_poly.entity_id
_entity_poly.type
_entity_poly.pdbx_seq_one_letter_code
_entity_poly.pdbx_strand_id
1 'polypeptide(L)'
;WNILDYHLYLLSNEKGRDEHTRKNSMYIFDGEECTIRSYKELFDDEVLAPFNVGDDPQIVFNILPIIDQDASKCHAGYILGFNFVDKTMYARYFDWIPHIEDLGFVWNDGWNMYEVHIYDLLDILEDCFDLKKFFPGEGILSKGHCCRSKKSDDPGMELVMTILFCQWIVDAADPLFAPAYLRIGNLKELTTGYERQCRLVLQRASARAWHCIRDGWIPEDLARSLTLNAWTNDLYTYVDSMYAENEIPWPAPGLTTSAELREQYIETRKAETSAEVRFERLFNKAEDD
;
A
#
# COMPACT_ATOMS: atom_id res chain seq x y z
N TRP A 1 10.22 -8.26 16.26
CA TRP A 1 10.53 -7.25 15.24
C TRP A 1 9.49 -7.44 14.15
N ASN A 2 8.36 -6.75 14.25
CA ASN A 2 7.20 -7.00 13.39
C ASN A 2 6.78 -5.71 12.70
N ILE A 3 7.71 -5.03 12.03
CA ILE A 3 7.35 -3.86 11.24
C ILE A 3 7.54 -4.14 9.76
N LEU A 4 6.44 -3.99 9.03
CA LEU A 4 6.42 -4.05 7.59
C LEU A 4 6.80 -2.67 7.03
N ASP A 5 7.81 -2.63 6.17
CA ASP A 5 8.14 -1.43 5.42
C ASP A 5 7.17 -1.31 4.23
N TYR A 6 6.13 -0.48 4.40
CA TYR A 6 5.10 -0.27 3.39
C TYR A 6 5.61 0.42 2.12
N HIS A 7 6.73 1.15 2.18
CA HIS A 7 7.39 1.68 0.98
C HIS A 7 7.96 0.54 0.13
N LEU A 8 8.71 -0.37 0.75
CA LEU A 8 9.25 -1.54 0.07
C LEU A 8 8.16 -2.51 -0.38
N TYR A 9 7.10 -2.66 0.42
CA TYR A 9 5.91 -3.42 0.04
C TYR A 9 5.28 -2.87 -1.24
N LEU A 10 5.02 -1.56 -1.29
CA LEU A 10 4.46 -0.90 -2.47
C LEU A 10 5.37 -1.07 -3.69
N LEU A 11 6.68 -0.82 -3.54
CA LEU A 11 7.64 -1.03 -4.63
C LEU A 11 7.65 -2.47 -5.14
N SER A 12 7.47 -3.46 -4.25
CA SER A 12 7.37 -4.86 -4.63
C SER A 12 6.09 -5.16 -5.41
N ASN A 13 4.96 -4.55 -5.02
CA ASN A 13 3.68 -4.70 -5.72
C ASN A 13 3.70 -4.05 -7.12
N GLU A 14 4.43 -2.95 -7.27
CA GLU A 14 4.56 -2.22 -8.55
C GLU A 14 5.67 -2.77 -9.46
N LYS A 15 6.49 -3.70 -8.97
CA LYS A 15 7.65 -4.20 -9.69
C LYS A 15 7.26 -4.78 -11.06
N GLY A 16 7.81 -4.18 -12.12
CA GLY A 16 7.55 -4.61 -13.49
C GLY A 16 6.19 -4.19 -14.06
N ARG A 17 5.43 -3.35 -13.36
CA ARG A 17 4.13 -2.83 -13.82
C ARG A 17 4.26 -1.36 -14.25
N ASP A 18 4.57 -1.15 -15.52
CA ASP A 18 4.49 0.19 -16.12
C ASP A 18 3.04 0.63 -16.33
N GLU A 19 2.82 1.90 -16.72
CA GLU A 19 1.49 2.45 -16.97
C GLU A 19 0.72 1.61 -18.00
N HIS A 20 1.37 1.18 -19.08
CA HIS A 20 0.76 0.34 -20.11
C HIS A 20 0.27 -0.99 -19.54
N THR A 21 1.10 -1.66 -18.75
CA THR A 21 0.78 -2.93 -18.09
C THR A 21 -0.37 -2.76 -17.11
N ARG A 22 -0.36 -1.72 -16.27
CA ARG A 22 -1.43 -1.46 -15.30
C ARG A 22 -2.79 -1.27 -15.99
N LYS A 23 -2.84 -0.48 -17.06
CA LYS A 23 -4.08 -0.25 -17.83
C LYS A 23 -4.60 -1.50 -18.55
N ASN A 24 -3.73 -2.43 -18.92
CA ASN A 24 -4.09 -3.63 -19.69
C ASN A 24 -4.01 -4.93 -18.88
N SER A 25 -3.97 -4.83 -17.55
CA SER A 25 -4.00 -5.97 -16.61
C SER A 25 -5.21 -5.91 -15.68
N MET A 26 -6.26 -5.19 -16.07
CA MET A 26 -7.52 -5.13 -15.34
C MET A 26 -8.43 -6.29 -15.74
N TYR A 27 -9.20 -6.76 -14.76
CA TYR A 27 -10.20 -7.80 -14.94
C TYR A 27 -11.58 -7.21 -14.74
N ILE A 28 -12.55 -7.67 -15.53
CA ILE A 28 -13.97 -7.44 -15.29
C ILE A 28 -14.53 -8.72 -14.70
N PHE A 29 -15.09 -8.60 -13.51
CA PHE A 29 -15.83 -9.65 -12.84
C PHE A 29 -17.32 -9.31 -12.90
N ASP A 30 -18.10 -10.16 -13.57
CA ASP A 30 -19.54 -9.96 -13.83
C ASP A 30 -20.46 -10.61 -12.76
N GLY A 31 -19.87 -11.23 -11.75
CA GLY A 31 -20.57 -12.02 -10.73
C GLY A 31 -20.39 -13.53 -10.89
N GLU A 32 -20.03 -14.01 -12.07
CA GLU A 32 -19.81 -15.43 -12.37
C GLU A 32 -18.38 -15.68 -12.88
N GLU A 33 -17.93 -14.91 -13.88
CA GLU A 33 -16.64 -15.07 -14.54
C GLU A 33 -15.78 -13.81 -14.41
N CYS A 34 -14.46 -14.02 -14.40
CA CYS A 34 -13.46 -12.96 -14.34
C CYS A 34 -12.71 -12.92 -15.68
N THR A 35 -12.88 -11.85 -16.44
CA THR A 35 -12.32 -11.74 -17.80
C THR A 35 -11.33 -10.59 -17.92
N ILE A 36 -10.22 -10.82 -18.60
CA ILE A 36 -9.26 -9.74 -18.91
C ILE A 36 -9.83 -8.89 -20.04
N ARG A 37 -9.77 -7.57 -19.87
CA ARG A 37 -10.13 -6.59 -20.89
C ARG A 37 -9.04 -5.54 -21.03
N SER A 38 -8.81 -5.10 -22.26
CA SER A 38 -7.92 -4.00 -22.55
C SER A 38 -8.56 -2.68 -22.15
N TYR A 39 -7.70 -1.68 -21.88
CA TYR A 39 -8.18 -0.34 -21.54
C TYR A 39 -9.09 0.27 -22.59
N LYS A 40 -8.83 -0.01 -23.87
CA LYS A 40 -9.61 0.53 -24.99
C LYS A 40 -11.03 -0.02 -25.02
N GLU A 41 -11.20 -1.28 -24.63
CA GLU A 41 -12.52 -1.93 -24.59
C GLU A 41 -13.42 -1.32 -23.52
N LEU A 42 -12.86 -0.70 -22.47
CA LEU A 42 -13.66 -0.02 -21.44
C LEU A 42 -14.37 1.24 -21.92
N PHE A 43 -13.98 1.80 -23.08
CA PHE A 43 -14.68 2.93 -23.71
C PHE A 43 -15.87 2.50 -24.57
N ASP A 44 -16.03 1.20 -24.80
CA ASP A 44 -17.18 0.69 -25.53
C ASP A 44 -18.34 0.53 -24.55
N ASP A 45 -19.39 1.33 -24.74
CA ASP A 45 -20.60 1.30 -23.92
C ASP A 45 -21.27 -0.09 -23.93
N GLU A 46 -21.01 -0.91 -24.96
CA GLU A 46 -21.50 -2.29 -25.00
C GLU A 46 -20.74 -3.20 -24.02
N VAL A 47 -19.45 -2.97 -23.78
CA VAL A 47 -18.62 -3.85 -22.94
C VAL A 47 -19.06 -3.86 -21.49
N LEU A 48 -19.53 -2.72 -20.97
CA LEU A 48 -20.06 -2.61 -19.60
C LEU A 48 -21.59 -2.63 -19.54
N ALA A 49 -22.25 -2.95 -20.66
CA ALA A 49 -23.70 -3.04 -20.70
C ALA A 49 -24.19 -4.24 -19.86
N PRO A 50 -25.35 -4.11 -19.16
CA PRO A 50 -25.82 -5.16 -18.24
C PRO A 50 -26.00 -6.54 -18.88
N PHE A 51 -26.27 -6.60 -20.20
CA PHE A 51 -26.41 -7.87 -20.91
C PHE A 51 -25.07 -8.61 -21.13
N ASN A 52 -23.93 -7.91 -21.03
CA ASN A 52 -22.60 -8.47 -21.23
C ASN A 52 -21.86 -8.76 -19.92
N VAL A 53 -22.13 -8.00 -18.86
CA VAL A 53 -21.36 -8.04 -17.60
C VAL A 53 -22.23 -8.10 -16.35
N GLY A 54 -23.51 -8.46 -16.51
CA GLY A 54 -24.46 -8.60 -15.42
C GLY A 54 -24.90 -7.27 -14.81
N ASP A 55 -25.63 -7.36 -13.71
CA ASP A 55 -26.26 -6.21 -13.06
C ASP A 55 -25.28 -5.40 -12.18
N ASP A 56 -24.14 -5.96 -11.77
CA ASP A 56 -23.16 -5.34 -10.87
C ASP A 56 -21.69 -5.63 -11.24
N PRO A 57 -21.21 -5.15 -12.40
CA PRO A 57 -19.85 -5.43 -12.85
C PRO A 57 -18.77 -4.76 -11.99
N GLN A 58 -17.76 -5.55 -11.64
CA GLN A 58 -16.61 -5.15 -10.84
C GLN A 58 -15.34 -5.07 -11.70
N ILE A 59 -14.63 -3.95 -11.66
CA ILE A 59 -13.31 -3.81 -12.29
C ILE A 59 -12.24 -4.09 -11.24
N VAL A 60 -11.49 -5.19 -11.37
CA VAL A 60 -10.42 -5.57 -10.46
C VAL A 60 -9.06 -5.17 -11.06
N PHE A 61 -8.21 -4.48 -10.28
CA PHE A 61 -6.95 -3.93 -10.80
C PHE A 61 -5.71 -4.23 -9.95
N ASN A 62 -5.87 -4.68 -8.70
CA ASN A 62 -4.72 -5.06 -7.87
C ASN A 62 -5.06 -6.12 -6.81
N ILE A 63 -4.04 -6.88 -6.41
CA ILE A 63 -4.09 -7.86 -5.33
C ILE A 63 -2.96 -7.52 -4.35
N LEU A 64 -3.31 -7.40 -3.07
CA LEU A 64 -2.42 -6.99 -2.00
C LEU A 64 -2.35 -8.07 -0.91
N PRO A 65 -1.29 -8.89 -0.89
CA PRO A 65 -1.12 -9.87 0.17
C PRO A 65 -0.87 -9.22 1.53
N ILE A 66 -1.54 -9.73 2.57
CA ILE A 66 -1.22 -9.35 3.95
C ILE A 66 -0.08 -10.25 4.41
N ILE A 67 1.03 -9.62 4.79
CA ILE A 67 2.22 -10.34 5.23
C ILE A 67 2.10 -10.63 6.73
N ASP A 68 1.88 -11.90 7.08
CA ASP A 68 1.94 -12.39 8.45
C ASP A 68 3.35 -12.90 8.80
N GLN A 69 3.65 -13.00 10.09
CA GLN A 69 4.93 -13.44 10.67
C GLN A 69 5.34 -14.84 10.20
N ASP A 70 4.35 -15.72 10.00
CA ASP A 70 4.56 -17.04 9.41
C ASP A 70 4.46 -16.95 7.88
N ALA A 71 5.56 -16.55 7.23
CA ALA A 71 5.70 -16.53 5.77
C ALA A 71 5.42 -17.89 5.07
N SER A 72 5.27 -18.97 5.85
CA SER A 72 4.82 -20.28 5.36
C SER A 72 3.32 -20.35 5.05
N LYS A 73 2.55 -19.33 5.45
CA LYS A 73 1.09 -19.28 5.39
C LYS A 73 0.63 -17.92 4.89
N CYS A 74 0.81 -17.67 3.59
CA CYS A 74 0.12 -16.56 2.94
C CYS A 74 -1.36 -16.97 2.82
N HIS A 75 -2.21 -16.43 3.68
CA HIS A 75 -3.65 -16.67 3.63
C HIS A 75 -4.34 -15.37 3.30
N ALA A 76 -4.39 -14.38 4.19
CA ALA A 76 -5.23 -13.21 3.94
C ALA A 76 -4.66 -12.18 2.96
N GLY A 77 -5.55 -11.42 2.33
CA GLY A 77 -5.18 -10.26 1.52
C GLY A 77 -6.35 -9.46 1.00
N TYR A 78 -6.03 -8.41 0.25
CA TYR A 78 -7.02 -7.54 -0.36
C TYR A 78 -7.05 -7.68 -1.87
N ILE A 79 -8.24 -7.60 -2.43
CA ILE A 79 -8.47 -7.31 -3.84
C ILE A 79 -8.94 -5.86 -3.93
N LEU A 80 -8.23 -5.07 -4.73
CA LEU A 80 -8.63 -3.71 -5.04
C LEU A 80 -9.42 -3.70 -6.34
N GLY A 81 -10.56 -3.02 -6.31
CA GLY A 81 -11.40 -2.88 -7.48
C GLY A 81 -12.30 -1.66 -7.44
N PHE A 82 -13.10 -1.52 -8.49
CA PHE A 82 -14.06 -0.47 -8.69
C PHE A 82 -15.40 -1.09 -9.04
N ASN A 83 -16.43 -0.81 -8.25
CA ASN A 83 -17.80 -1.16 -8.55
C ASN A 83 -18.34 -0.15 -9.58
N PHE A 84 -18.73 -0.63 -10.75
CA PHE A 84 -19.18 0.25 -11.83
C PHE A 84 -20.60 0.78 -11.63
N VAL A 85 -21.46 0.11 -10.87
CA VAL A 85 -22.83 0.56 -10.57
C VAL A 85 -22.81 1.63 -9.50
N ASP A 86 -22.21 1.30 -8.34
CA ASP A 86 -22.14 2.18 -7.18
C ASP A 86 -21.13 3.31 -7.38
N LYS A 87 -20.25 3.22 -8.38
CA LYS A 87 -19.16 4.17 -8.64
C LYS A 87 -18.25 4.33 -7.42
N THR A 88 -17.94 3.22 -6.78
CA THR A 88 -17.08 3.16 -5.59
C THR A 88 -15.82 2.36 -5.87
N MET A 89 -14.68 2.84 -5.38
CA MET A 89 -13.48 2.03 -5.23
C MET A 89 -13.60 1.23 -3.94
N TYR A 90 -13.10 0.00 -3.93
CA TYR A 90 -13.13 -0.86 -2.77
C TYR A 90 -11.80 -1.57 -2.54
N ALA A 91 -11.56 -1.89 -1.28
CA ALA A 91 -10.59 -2.90 -0.87
C ALA A 91 -11.36 -4.05 -0.21
N ARG A 92 -11.48 -5.16 -0.93
CA ARG A 92 -12.20 -6.36 -0.49
C ARG A 92 -11.22 -7.29 0.20
N TYR A 93 -11.44 -7.54 1.48
CA TYR A 93 -10.66 -8.47 2.28
C TYR A 93 -11.07 -9.92 1.98
N PHE A 94 -10.10 -10.81 1.95
CA PHE A 94 -10.29 -12.25 1.97
C PHE A 94 -9.39 -12.87 3.04
N ASP A 95 -9.92 -13.83 3.79
CA ASP A 95 -9.13 -14.65 4.72
C ASP A 95 -8.09 -15.52 3.99
N TRP A 96 -8.34 -15.78 2.70
CA TRP A 96 -7.46 -16.49 1.79
C TRP A 96 -7.47 -15.80 0.41
N ILE A 97 -6.33 -15.32 -0.08
CA ILE A 97 -6.27 -14.60 -1.37
C ILE A 97 -6.56 -15.60 -2.49
N PRO A 98 -7.63 -15.38 -3.26
CA PRO A 98 -7.94 -16.29 -4.35
C PRO A 98 -7.05 -16.01 -5.56
N HIS A 99 -6.87 -17.03 -6.41
CA HIS A 99 -6.44 -16.76 -7.77
C HIS A 99 -7.53 -15.97 -8.48
N ILE A 100 -7.15 -15.01 -9.32
CA ILE A 100 -8.10 -14.10 -9.98
C ILE A 100 -9.12 -14.85 -10.87
N GLU A 101 -8.72 -16.00 -11.39
CA GLU A 101 -9.55 -16.91 -12.21
C GLU A 101 -10.64 -17.60 -11.37
N ASP A 102 -10.39 -17.79 -10.08
CA ASP A 102 -11.31 -18.46 -9.15
C ASP A 102 -12.28 -17.48 -8.47
N LEU A 103 -12.22 -16.19 -8.82
CA LEU A 103 -12.92 -15.13 -8.11
C LEU A 103 -14.44 -15.37 -8.04
N GLY A 104 -15.05 -15.93 -9.09
CA GLY A 104 -16.48 -16.24 -9.11
C GLY A 104 -16.93 -17.24 -8.05
N PHE A 105 -16.09 -18.24 -7.72
CA PHE A 105 -16.45 -19.26 -6.73
C PHE A 105 -16.36 -18.76 -5.30
N VAL A 106 -15.58 -17.72 -5.07
CA VAL A 106 -15.08 -17.32 -3.74
C VAL A 106 -15.43 -15.88 -3.41
N TRP A 107 -16.05 -15.15 -4.34
CA TRP A 107 -16.40 -13.75 -4.18
C TRP A 107 -17.14 -13.50 -2.88
N ASN A 108 -18.08 -14.38 -2.54
CA ASN A 108 -18.91 -14.31 -1.34
C ASN A 108 -18.16 -14.59 -0.02
N ASP A 109 -16.96 -15.16 -0.08
CA ASP A 109 -16.12 -15.38 1.10
C ASP A 109 -15.46 -14.08 1.59
N GLY A 110 -15.28 -13.12 0.68
CA GLY A 110 -14.70 -11.82 0.99
C GLY A 110 -15.71 -10.79 1.50
N TRP A 111 -15.21 -9.65 1.97
CA TRP A 111 -16.06 -8.49 2.29
C TRP A 111 -15.33 -7.17 2.02
N ASN A 112 -16.08 -6.13 1.66
CA ASN A 112 -15.50 -4.80 1.45
C ASN A 112 -15.09 -4.22 2.80
N MET A 113 -13.78 -4.18 3.06
CA MET A 113 -13.21 -3.58 4.26
C MET A 113 -13.24 -2.06 4.16
N TYR A 114 -12.87 -1.56 2.98
CA TYR A 114 -12.93 -0.15 2.63
C TYR A 114 -13.73 0.05 1.37
N GLU A 115 -14.53 1.13 1.33
CA GLU A 115 -15.27 1.54 0.16
C GLU A 115 -15.37 3.07 0.12
N VAL A 116 -15.08 3.68 -1.03
CA VAL A 116 -14.99 5.14 -1.17
C VAL A 116 -15.28 5.58 -2.60
N HIS A 117 -16.04 6.66 -2.78
CA HIS A 117 -16.21 7.28 -4.09
C HIS A 117 -14.97 8.09 -4.48
N ILE A 118 -14.75 8.32 -5.78
CA ILE A 118 -13.59 9.09 -6.26
C ILE A 118 -13.56 10.50 -5.65
N TYR A 119 -14.68 11.19 -5.61
CA TYR A 119 -14.75 12.54 -5.04
C TYR A 119 -14.55 12.53 -3.53
N ASP A 120 -15.16 11.60 -2.80
CA ASP A 120 -14.95 11.48 -1.35
C ASP A 120 -13.47 11.18 -1.02
N LEU A 121 -12.80 10.36 -1.84
CA LEU A 121 -11.37 10.11 -1.66
C LEU A 121 -10.57 11.42 -1.82
N LEU A 122 -10.90 12.25 -2.81
CA LEU A 122 -10.23 13.53 -3.00
C LEU A 122 -10.51 14.50 -1.87
N ASP A 123 -11.75 14.57 -1.38
CA ASP A 123 -12.12 15.39 -0.22
C ASP A 123 -11.34 14.95 1.03
N ILE A 124 -11.18 13.64 1.24
CA ILE A 124 -10.35 13.08 2.32
C ILE A 124 -8.89 13.50 2.15
N LEU A 125 -8.35 13.44 0.94
CA LEU A 125 -6.95 13.81 0.65
C LEU A 125 -6.72 15.31 0.81
N GLU A 126 -7.64 16.16 0.36
CA GLU A 126 -7.64 17.61 0.60
C GLU A 126 -7.66 17.92 2.10
N ASP A 127 -8.57 17.28 2.84
CA ASP A 127 -8.65 17.42 4.29
C ASP A 127 -7.35 17.02 4.98
N CYS A 128 -6.70 15.96 4.49
CA CYS A 128 -5.47 15.45 5.07
C CYS A 128 -4.26 16.33 4.75
N PHE A 129 -4.10 16.74 3.50
CA PHE A 129 -2.88 17.37 3.02
C PHE A 129 -2.95 18.89 2.95
N ASP A 130 -4.06 19.45 2.48
CA ASP A 130 -4.20 20.90 2.31
C ASP A 130 -4.70 21.55 3.58
N LEU A 131 -5.71 20.95 4.23
CA LEU A 131 -6.26 21.42 5.49
C LEU A 131 -5.54 20.87 6.72
N LYS A 132 -4.54 19.98 6.51
CA LYS A 132 -3.66 19.45 7.56
C LYS A 132 -4.42 18.85 8.76
N LYS A 133 -5.59 18.25 8.51
CA LYS A 133 -6.43 17.63 9.55
C LYS A 133 -6.02 16.19 9.86
N PHE A 134 -4.97 15.68 9.24
CA PHE A 134 -4.56 14.29 9.37
C PHE A 134 -3.78 14.07 10.67
N PHE A 135 -4.28 13.16 11.52
CA PHE A 135 -3.62 12.86 12.78
C PHE A 135 -2.70 11.64 12.66
N PRO A 136 -1.63 11.63 13.46
CA PRO A 136 -0.65 10.57 13.44
C PRO A 136 -1.23 9.27 13.98
N GLY A 137 -1.25 8.24 13.14
CA GLY A 137 -1.63 6.87 13.55
C GLY A 137 -3.06 6.55 13.22
N GLU A 138 -3.78 7.52 12.67
CA GLU A 138 -5.06 7.31 12.02
C GLU A 138 -4.81 6.91 10.57
N GLY A 139 -5.51 5.89 10.10
CA GLY A 139 -5.51 5.55 8.68
C GLY A 139 -6.34 6.55 7.87
N ILE A 140 -5.86 6.92 6.67
CA ILE A 140 -6.52 7.90 5.79
C ILE A 140 -7.97 7.49 5.47
N LEU A 141 -8.19 6.21 5.16
CA LEU A 141 -9.49 5.69 4.75
C LEU A 141 -10.40 5.49 5.95
N SER A 142 -9.85 5.01 7.07
CA SER A 142 -10.59 4.88 8.32
C SER A 142 -11.08 6.21 8.87
N LYS A 143 -10.25 7.25 8.79
CA LYS A 143 -10.63 8.62 9.18
C LYS A 143 -11.74 9.17 8.31
N GLY A 144 -11.69 8.89 7.01
CA GLY A 144 -12.75 9.24 6.05
C GLY A 144 -14.07 8.48 6.25
N HIS A 145 -14.18 7.64 7.29
CA HIS A 145 -15.31 6.75 7.52
C HIS A 145 -15.55 5.76 6.36
N CYS A 146 -14.52 5.48 5.56
CA CYS A 146 -14.58 4.52 4.46
C CYS A 146 -14.46 3.07 4.97
N CYS A 147 -13.97 2.87 6.20
CA CYS A 147 -13.83 1.57 6.82
C CYS A 147 -15.20 1.04 7.29
N ARG A 148 -15.58 -0.15 6.81
CA ARG A 148 -16.83 -0.84 7.21
C ARG A 148 -16.65 -1.76 8.42
N SER A 149 -15.41 -1.96 8.87
CA SER A 149 -15.08 -2.79 10.03
C SER A 149 -14.88 -1.95 11.31
N LYS A 150 -15.06 -2.58 12.48
CA LYS A 150 -14.73 -1.97 13.78
C LYS A 150 -13.23 -1.90 14.03
N LYS A 151 -12.44 -2.68 13.29
CA LYS A 151 -10.98 -2.72 13.38
C LYS A 151 -10.43 -2.21 12.07
N SER A 152 -9.61 -1.16 12.10
CA SER A 152 -8.88 -0.64 10.94
C SER A 152 -7.55 -1.38 10.76
N ASP A 153 -7.03 -1.33 9.54
CA ASP A 153 -5.66 -1.74 9.26
C ASP A 153 -4.63 -0.76 9.83
N ASP A 154 -3.36 -1.15 9.71
CA ASP A 154 -2.24 -0.25 9.90
C ASP A 154 -2.34 0.95 8.92
N PRO A 155 -2.09 2.19 9.38
CA PRO A 155 -2.13 3.38 8.53
C PRO A 155 -1.24 3.30 7.28
N GLY A 156 -0.13 2.57 7.35
CA GLY A 156 0.75 2.33 6.20
C GLY A 156 0.08 1.47 5.12
N MET A 157 -0.74 0.50 5.49
CA MET A 157 -1.52 -0.30 4.53
C MET A 157 -2.63 0.54 3.88
N GLU A 158 -3.32 1.38 4.66
CA GLU A 158 -4.32 2.30 4.10
C GLU A 158 -3.69 3.31 3.13
N LEU A 159 -2.47 3.78 3.41
CA LEU A 159 -1.70 4.60 2.47
C LEU A 159 -1.36 3.84 1.19
N VAL A 160 -0.99 2.56 1.27
CA VAL A 160 -0.76 1.73 0.07
C VAL A 160 -2.04 1.63 -0.76
N MET A 161 -3.18 1.31 -0.16
CA MET A 161 -4.47 1.26 -0.86
C MET A 161 -4.80 2.61 -1.50
N THR A 162 -4.63 3.70 -0.77
CA THR A 162 -4.88 5.07 -1.22
C THR A 162 -4.02 5.43 -2.43
N ILE A 163 -2.73 5.10 -2.41
CA ILE A 163 -1.81 5.33 -3.54
C ILE A 163 -2.30 4.57 -4.78
N LEU A 164 -2.69 3.31 -4.61
CA LEU A 164 -3.13 2.47 -5.72
C LEU A 164 -4.50 2.91 -6.27
N PHE A 165 -5.39 3.43 -5.42
CA PHE A 165 -6.63 4.08 -5.87
C PHE A 165 -6.34 5.34 -6.69
N CYS A 166 -5.47 6.21 -6.21
CA CYS A 166 -5.08 7.41 -6.94
C CYS A 166 -4.43 7.05 -8.30
N GLN A 167 -3.54 6.06 -8.30
CA GLN A 167 -2.88 5.56 -9.50
C GLN A 167 -3.91 5.00 -10.51
N TRP A 168 -4.89 4.23 -10.04
CA TRP A 168 -5.96 3.74 -10.90
C TRP A 168 -6.83 4.85 -11.48
N ILE A 169 -7.16 5.89 -10.69
CA ILE A 169 -7.89 7.07 -11.19
C ILE A 169 -7.11 7.74 -12.32
N VAL A 170 -5.82 7.97 -12.12
CA VAL A 170 -4.94 8.61 -13.12
C VAL A 170 -4.80 7.75 -14.37
N ASP A 171 -4.66 6.44 -14.20
CA ASP A 171 -4.39 5.53 -15.31
C ASP A 171 -5.65 5.17 -16.10
N ALA A 172 -6.76 4.87 -15.42
CA ALA A 172 -7.85 4.08 -15.98
C ALA A 172 -9.26 4.66 -15.85
N ALA A 173 -9.45 5.78 -15.13
CA ALA A 173 -10.80 6.29 -14.89
C ALA A 173 -11.43 7.07 -16.07
N ASP A 174 -10.72 7.33 -17.19
CA ASP A 174 -11.26 8.13 -18.31
C ASP A 174 -12.65 7.66 -18.81
N PRO A 175 -12.90 6.34 -18.98
CA PRO A 175 -14.21 5.87 -19.45
C PRO A 175 -15.36 6.26 -18.53
N LEU A 176 -15.12 6.42 -17.23
CA LEU A 176 -16.17 6.77 -16.25
C LEU A 176 -16.73 8.18 -16.42
N PHE A 177 -15.97 9.07 -17.08
CA PHE A 177 -16.31 10.49 -17.20
C PHE A 177 -16.68 10.89 -18.63
N ALA A 178 -16.86 9.95 -19.56
CA ALA A 178 -17.30 10.25 -20.92
C ALA A 178 -18.74 10.82 -20.92
N PRO A 179 -19.05 11.87 -21.73
CA PRO A 179 -18.18 12.62 -22.64
C PRO A 179 -17.53 13.88 -22.01
N ALA A 180 -17.54 14.04 -20.69
CA ALA A 180 -17.01 15.20 -19.96
C ALA A 180 -15.46 15.18 -19.78
N TYR A 181 -14.72 14.86 -20.84
CA TYR A 181 -13.26 14.65 -20.82
C TYR A 181 -12.44 15.86 -20.32
N LEU A 182 -12.92 17.10 -20.49
CA LEU A 182 -12.20 18.28 -19.96
C LEU A 182 -12.21 18.34 -18.43
N ARG A 183 -13.24 17.78 -17.77
CA ARG A 183 -13.33 17.76 -16.30
C ARG A 183 -12.41 16.73 -15.68
N ILE A 184 -12.04 15.67 -16.41
CA ILE A 184 -11.14 14.64 -15.89
C ILE A 184 -9.68 15.08 -15.87
N GLY A 185 -9.26 16.00 -16.76
CA GLY A 185 -7.88 16.50 -16.79
C GLY A 185 -7.46 17.12 -15.46
N ASN A 186 -8.26 18.06 -14.94
CA ASN A 186 -8.01 18.70 -13.65
C ASN A 186 -8.08 17.69 -12.49
N LEU A 187 -9.02 16.74 -12.56
CA LEU A 187 -9.16 15.68 -11.56
C LEU A 187 -7.88 14.83 -11.49
N LYS A 188 -7.35 14.40 -12.63
CA LYS A 188 -6.13 13.59 -12.72
C LYS A 188 -4.90 14.34 -12.25
N GLU A 189 -4.78 15.62 -12.59
CA GLU A 189 -3.68 16.46 -12.11
C GLU A 189 -3.70 16.58 -10.58
N LEU A 190 -4.86 16.87 -10.01
CA LEU A 190 -5.06 16.93 -8.56
C LEU A 190 -4.74 15.57 -7.90
N THR A 191 -5.27 14.49 -8.46
CA THR A 191 -5.04 13.12 -7.97
C THR A 191 -3.56 12.75 -8.01
N THR A 192 -2.84 13.12 -9.08
CA THR A 192 -1.38 12.91 -9.20
C THR A 192 -0.61 13.65 -8.10
N GLY A 193 -1.07 14.86 -7.74
CA GLY A 193 -0.52 15.63 -6.63
C GLY A 193 -0.63 14.89 -5.30
N TYR A 194 -1.83 14.43 -4.94
CA TYR A 194 -2.06 13.69 -3.69
C TYR A 194 -1.40 12.31 -3.68
N GLU A 195 -1.38 11.59 -4.80
CA GLU A 195 -0.64 10.33 -4.94
C GLU A 195 0.83 10.51 -4.58
N ARG A 196 1.47 11.57 -5.13
CA ARG A 196 2.87 11.90 -4.84
C ARG A 196 3.09 12.20 -3.36
N GLN A 197 2.17 12.93 -2.73
CA GLN A 197 2.25 13.22 -1.30
C GLN A 197 2.14 11.94 -0.44
N CYS A 198 1.20 11.05 -0.76
CA CYS A 198 1.10 9.75 -0.09
C CYS A 198 2.39 8.91 -0.23
N ARG A 199 2.97 8.88 -1.43
CA ARG A 199 4.25 8.17 -1.68
C ARG A 199 5.40 8.77 -0.88
N LEU A 200 5.47 10.10 -0.79
CA LEU A 200 6.49 10.79 0.00
C LEU A 200 6.38 10.43 1.49
N VAL A 201 5.16 10.31 2.03
CA VAL A 201 4.95 9.85 3.41
C VAL A 201 5.56 8.48 3.64
N LEU A 202 5.28 7.49 2.77
CA LEU A 202 5.87 6.15 2.89
C LEU A 202 7.40 6.14 2.73
N GLN A 203 7.92 6.88 1.75
CA GLN A 203 9.37 6.99 1.51
C GLN A 203 10.10 7.55 2.74
N ARG A 204 9.58 8.62 3.33
CA ARG A 204 10.16 9.27 4.51
C ARG A 204 10.16 8.34 5.72
N ALA A 205 9.03 7.68 5.97
CA ALA A 205 8.91 6.68 7.03
C ALA A 205 9.94 5.54 6.86
N SER A 206 10.09 5.03 5.64
CA SER A 206 11.09 4.00 5.31
C SER A 206 12.52 4.49 5.53
N ALA A 207 12.89 5.65 4.97
CA ALA A 207 14.24 6.20 5.11
C ALA A 207 14.68 6.34 6.58
N ARG A 208 13.77 6.83 7.44
CA ARG A 208 14.02 6.97 8.89
C ARG A 208 14.18 5.62 9.58
N ALA A 209 13.31 4.66 9.29
CA ALA A 209 13.38 3.31 9.86
C ALA A 209 14.75 2.66 9.56
N TRP A 210 15.19 2.74 8.30
CA TRP A 210 16.47 2.18 7.88
C TRP A 210 17.67 2.95 8.40
N HIS A 211 17.58 4.27 8.55
CA HIS A 211 18.61 5.07 9.20
C HIS A 211 18.86 4.62 10.65
N CYS A 212 17.79 4.40 11.43
CA CYS A 212 17.92 3.90 12.81
C CYS A 212 18.53 2.50 12.88
N ILE A 213 18.16 1.60 11.96
CA ILE A 213 18.70 0.23 11.93
C ILE A 213 20.20 0.22 11.63
N ARG A 214 20.65 1.06 10.69
CA ARG A 214 22.06 1.14 10.25
C ARG A 214 23.01 1.48 11.38
N ASP A 215 22.63 2.43 12.25
CA ASP A 215 23.54 2.92 13.29
C ASP A 215 23.61 1.97 14.51
N GLY A 216 23.00 0.78 14.42
CA GLY A 216 22.98 -0.24 15.50
C GLY A 216 22.25 0.22 16.76
N TRP A 217 21.66 1.42 16.71
CA TRP A 217 21.01 2.08 17.83
C TRP A 217 19.51 1.90 17.71
N ILE A 218 18.96 1.01 18.54
CA ILE A 218 17.54 0.97 18.82
C ILE A 218 17.39 1.66 20.17
N PRO A 219 17.00 2.93 20.24
CA PRO A 219 16.69 3.58 21.50
C PRO A 219 15.73 2.70 22.30
N GLU A 220 15.88 2.58 23.62
CA GLU A 220 14.92 1.82 24.45
C GLU A 220 13.50 2.39 24.31
N ASP A 221 13.38 3.70 24.08
CA ASP A 221 12.13 4.36 23.71
C ASP A 221 11.65 3.97 22.30
N LEU A 222 12.53 3.64 21.36
CA LEU A 222 12.16 3.04 20.07
C LEU A 222 11.68 1.61 20.31
N ALA A 223 12.37 0.77 21.06
CA ALA A 223 11.92 -0.58 21.40
C ALA A 223 10.57 -0.62 22.12
N ARG A 224 10.28 0.39 22.97
CA ARG A 224 9.01 0.56 23.68
C ARG A 224 7.94 1.33 22.88
N SER A 225 8.33 2.16 21.91
CA SER A 225 7.43 2.89 20.98
C SER A 225 7.24 2.22 19.62
N LEU A 226 7.96 1.13 19.34
CA LEU A 226 7.68 0.14 18.29
C LEU A 226 6.27 -0.45 18.48
N THR A 227 5.71 -0.34 19.69
CA THR A 227 4.35 -0.74 19.99
C THR A 227 3.31 0.34 19.66
N LEU A 228 3.66 1.63 19.42
CA LEU A 228 2.63 2.67 19.22
C LEU A 228 2.98 4.02 18.52
N ASN A 229 4.22 4.54 18.47
CA ASN A 229 4.41 5.97 18.09
C ASN A 229 5.60 6.38 17.20
N ALA A 230 6.58 5.50 16.92
CA ALA A 230 7.75 5.93 16.13
C ALA A 230 7.55 5.91 14.60
N TRP A 231 6.70 5.01 14.11
CA TRP A 231 6.35 4.87 12.68
C TRP A 231 5.33 5.92 12.25
N THR A 232 4.59 6.38 13.23
CA THR A 232 3.61 7.45 13.23
C THR A 232 4.23 8.85 13.23
N ASN A 233 5.52 8.97 13.53
CA ASN A 233 6.10 10.28 13.86
C ASN A 233 6.23 11.21 12.63
N ASP A 234 6.25 10.69 11.39
CA ASP A 234 6.17 11.53 10.18
C ASP A 234 4.75 11.92 9.78
N LEU A 235 3.75 11.16 10.23
CA LEU A 235 2.38 11.66 10.26
C LEU A 235 2.26 12.82 11.28
N TYR A 236 3.06 12.77 12.36
CA TYR A 236 3.19 13.77 13.44
C TYR A 236 3.92 15.03 13.00
N THR A 237 4.85 14.92 12.05
CA THR A 237 5.64 16.02 11.50
C THR A 237 5.36 16.27 10.02
N TYR A 238 4.22 15.84 9.46
CA TYR A 238 3.91 16.09 8.05
C TYR A 238 4.03 17.59 7.72
N VAL A 239 3.54 18.43 8.63
CA VAL A 239 3.68 19.90 8.58
C VAL A 239 5.15 20.31 8.51
N ASP A 240 6.02 19.80 9.38
CA ASP A 240 7.45 20.12 9.37
C ASP A 240 8.19 19.51 8.17
N SER A 241 7.71 18.38 7.63
CA SER A 241 8.29 17.69 6.47
C SER A 241 7.95 18.36 5.13
N MET A 242 6.91 19.20 5.10
CA MET A 242 6.59 20.10 3.97
C MET A 242 7.50 21.33 3.96
N TYR A 243 8.02 21.73 5.13
CA TYR A 243 8.98 22.85 5.29
C TYR A 243 10.42 22.39 5.47
N ALA A 244 10.67 21.09 5.61
CA ALA A 244 12.00 20.52 5.55
C ALA A 244 12.54 20.80 4.15
N GLU A 245 13.37 21.85 4.07
CA GLU A 245 14.18 22.14 2.90
C GLU A 245 14.86 20.86 2.47
N ASN A 246 14.93 20.70 1.15
CA ASN A 246 15.49 19.56 0.45
C ASN A 246 16.63 18.87 1.19
N GLU A 247 16.68 17.55 1.05
CA GLU A 247 17.73 16.64 1.50
C GLU A 247 17.46 16.02 2.88
N ILE A 248 16.61 14.99 2.88
CA ILE A 248 16.95 13.85 3.72
C ILE A 248 18.31 13.38 3.17
N PRO A 249 19.42 13.46 3.93
CA PRO A 249 20.76 13.12 3.45
C PRO A 249 20.89 11.65 3.04
N TRP A 250 19.83 10.86 3.27
CA TRP A 250 19.75 9.45 2.97
C TRP A 250 18.40 9.12 2.32
N PRO A 251 18.35 8.82 1.02
CA PRO A 251 17.10 8.45 0.35
C PRO A 251 16.58 7.11 0.88
N ALA A 252 15.25 6.92 0.83
CA ALA A 252 14.65 5.63 1.14
C ALA A 252 15.28 4.52 0.28
N PRO A 253 15.62 3.36 0.84
CA PRO A 253 16.29 2.32 0.09
C PRO A 253 15.34 1.74 -0.97
N GLY A 254 15.86 1.53 -2.17
CA GLY A 254 15.15 0.74 -3.19
C GLY A 254 15.16 -0.76 -2.85
N LEU A 255 14.40 -1.56 -3.60
CA LEU A 255 14.32 -3.02 -3.40
C LEU A 255 15.70 -3.69 -3.41
N THR A 256 16.58 -3.31 -4.35
CA THR A 256 17.94 -3.86 -4.47
C THR A 256 18.79 -3.51 -3.27
N THR A 257 18.84 -2.23 -2.89
CA THR A 257 19.60 -1.75 -1.73
C THR A 257 19.09 -2.40 -0.44
N SER A 258 17.78 -2.58 -0.29
CA SER A 258 17.22 -3.30 0.86
C SER A 258 17.64 -4.76 0.90
N ALA A 259 17.65 -5.45 -0.25
CA ALA A 259 18.09 -6.84 -0.33
C ALA A 259 19.57 -6.99 0.06
N GLU A 260 20.43 -6.13 -0.47
CA GLU A 260 21.87 -6.08 -0.14
C GLU A 260 22.09 -5.81 1.35
N LEU A 261 21.40 -4.82 1.94
CA LEU A 261 21.49 -4.51 3.37
C LEU A 261 20.99 -5.68 4.24
N ARG A 262 19.95 -6.39 3.82
CA ARG A 262 19.47 -7.60 4.53
C ARG A 262 20.48 -8.72 4.47
N GLU A 263 21.09 -8.98 3.31
CA GLU A 263 22.14 -9.98 3.15
C GLU A 263 23.34 -9.64 4.04
N GLN A 264 23.82 -8.40 4.01
CA GLN A 264 24.89 -7.92 4.88
C GLN A 264 24.54 -8.10 6.36
N TYR A 265 23.33 -7.70 6.79
CA TYR A 265 22.89 -7.89 8.18
C TYR A 265 22.88 -9.38 8.57
N ILE A 266 22.36 -10.25 7.71
CA ILE A 266 22.33 -11.71 7.95
C ILE A 266 23.75 -12.27 8.05
N GLU A 267 24.66 -11.85 7.17
CA GLU A 267 26.07 -12.24 7.18
C GLU A 267 26.79 -11.76 8.43
N THR A 268 26.63 -10.49 8.81
CA THR A 268 27.18 -9.92 10.05
C THR A 268 26.64 -10.66 11.27
N ARG A 269 25.33 -10.92 11.34
CA ARG A 269 24.76 -11.71 12.44
C ARG A 269 25.28 -13.12 12.47
N LYS A 270 25.39 -13.79 11.32
CA LYS A 270 25.96 -15.15 11.22
C LYS A 270 27.42 -15.16 11.66
N ALA A 271 28.20 -14.14 11.33
CA ALA A 271 29.57 -13.97 11.79
C ALA A 271 29.64 -13.74 13.31
N GLU A 272 28.81 -12.85 13.86
CA GLU A 272 28.72 -12.55 15.30
C GLU A 272 28.17 -13.71 16.15
N THR A 273 27.34 -14.57 15.57
CA THR A 273 26.82 -15.79 16.20
C THR A 273 27.54 -17.06 15.77
N SER A 274 28.64 -16.93 15.02
CA SER A 274 29.45 -18.05 14.57
C SER A 274 30.01 -18.81 15.77
N ALA A 275 30.29 -20.10 15.56
CA ALA A 275 30.86 -20.94 16.61
C ALA A 275 32.20 -20.38 17.12
N GLU A 276 33.01 -19.78 16.25
CA GLU A 276 34.30 -19.17 16.58
C GLU A 276 34.15 -17.95 17.50
N VAL A 277 33.25 -17.02 17.19
CA VAL A 277 33.00 -15.83 18.04
C VAL A 277 32.34 -16.23 19.37
N ARG A 278 31.51 -17.27 19.37
CA ARG A 278 30.98 -17.86 20.62
C ARG A 278 32.06 -18.54 21.44
N PHE A 279 33.01 -19.22 20.79
CA PHE A 279 34.15 -19.85 21.44
C PHE A 279 35.06 -18.79 22.07
N GLU A 280 35.47 -17.76 21.32
CA GLU A 280 36.30 -16.67 21.85
C GLU A 280 35.64 -15.93 23.02
N ARG A 281 34.32 -15.70 22.98
CA ARG A 281 33.59 -15.12 24.12
C ARG A 281 33.54 -16.03 25.35
N LEU A 282 33.58 -17.34 25.19
CA LEU A 282 33.61 -18.28 26.32
C LEU A 282 34.99 -18.33 26.99
N PHE A 283 36.07 -18.16 26.22
CA PHE A 283 37.44 -18.21 26.74
C PHE A 283 37.96 -16.85 27.23
N ASN A 284 37.52 -15.72 26.64
CA ASN A 284 37.88 -14.39 27.13
C ASN A 284 37.12 -13.98 28.39
N LYS A 285 36.01 -14.66 28.73
CA LYS A 285 35.28 -14.45 29.99
C LYS A 285 35.87 -15.23 31.16
N ALA A 286 36.82 -16.12 30.91
CA ALA A 286 37.49 -16.93 31.92
C ALA A 286 38.79 -16.28 32.45
N GLU A 287 39.19 -15.12 31.92
CA GLU A 287 40.38 -14.37 32.37
C GLU A 287 40.06 -13.20 33.32
N ASP A 288 38.78 -12.96 33.64
CA ASP A 288 38.32 -11.85 34.51
C ASP A 288 37.71 -12.30 35.87
N ASP A 289 37.87 -13.57 36.26
CA ASP A 289 37.56 -14.09 37.63
C ASP A 289 38.84 -14.55 38.35
#